data_AF-A0A7S5HG62-F1
#
_entry.id   AF-A0A7S5HG62-F1
#
_cell.length_a   1.000
_cell.length_b   1.000
_cell.length_c   1.000
_cell.angle_alpha   90.00
_cell.angle_beta   90.00
_cell.angle_gamma   90.00
#
_symmetry.space_group_name_H-M   'P 1'
#
loop_
_entity.id
_entity.type
_entity.pdbx_description
1 polymer ?
#
loop_
_entity_poly.entity_id
_entity_poly.type
_entity_poly.pdbx_seq_one_letter_code
_entity_poly.pdbx_strand_id
1 'polypeptide(L)' 'MEAVRHLTVPRKHPVGTCKMGLPDDPLAVVDPDFRFIGLDNLRIGDSSILPRIFSSDSSAVTVMIAEKCADRIMSQI' A
#
# COMPACT_ATOMS: atom_id res chain seq x y z
N MET A 1 -26.69 3.93 -18.95
CA MET A 1 -26.21 3.78 -17.55
C MET A 1 -26.53 2.42 -16.94
N GLU A 2 -27.59 1.72 -17.36
CA GLU A 2 -28.00 0.42 -16.80
C GLU A 2 -26.92 -0.68 -16.88
N ALA A 3 -26.23 -0.82 -18.02
CA ALA A 3 -25.13 -1.79 -18.16
C ALA A 3 -23.99 -1.58 -17.15
N VAL A 4 -23.63 -0.33 -16.83
CA VAL A 4 -22.59 -0.04 -15.82
C VAL A 4 -23.05 -0.52 -14.44
N ARG A 5 -24.32 -0.33 -14.09
CA ARG A 5 -24.87 -0.74 -12.79
C ARG A 5 -24.84 -2.26 -12.57
N HIS A 6 -24.98 -3.04 -13.64
CA HIS A 6 -25.15 -4.50 -13.55
C HIS A 6 -23.93 -5.30 -13.98
N LEU A 7 -23.01 -4.72 -14.74
CA LEU A 7 -21.84 -5.42 -15.28
C LEU A 7 -20.51 -4.97 -14.64
N THR A 8 -20.51 -3.94 -13.78
CA THR A 8 -19.31 -3.58 -13.04
C THR A 8 -18.92 -4.68 -12.06
N VAL A 9 -17.68 -5.13 -12.19
CA VAL A 9 -17.02 -6.05 -11.28
C VAL A 9 -15.72 -5.43 -10.78
N PRO A 10 -15.25 -5.75 -9.57
CA PRO A 10 -13.94 -5.32 -9.12
C PRO A 10 -12.86 -5.85 -10.06
N ARG A 11 -11.97 -4.98 -10.54
CA ARG A 11 -10.68 -5.47 -11.02
C ARG A 11 -9.89 -5.96 -9.82
N LYS A 12 -9.23 -7.12 -9.95
CA LYS A 12 -8.46 -7.78 -8.88
C LYS A 12 -7.14 -7.04 -8.54
N HIS A 13 -7.22 -5.73 -8.30
CA HIS A 13 -6.10 -4.85 -7.93
C HIS A 13 -6.46 -3.99 -6.70
N PRO A 14 -6.79 -4.61 -5.55
CA PRO A 14 -7.08 -3.86 -4.33
C PRO A 14 -5.82 -3.18 -3.78
N VAL A 15 -5.96 -1.94 -3.32
CA VAL A 15 -4.87 -1.11 -2.81
C VAL A 15 -5.37 -0.15 -1.73
N GLY A 16 -4.45 0.39 -0.93
CA GLY A 16 -4.68 1.59 -0.11
C GLY A 16 -5.37 1.41 1.24
N THR A 17 -5.55 0.18 1.73
CA THR A 17 -6.15 -0.08 3.06
C THR A 17 -5.22 0.26 4.23
N CYS A 18 -3.91 0.34 4.01
CA CYS A 18 -2.90 0.71 5.00
C CYS A 18 -2.08 1.92 4.54
N LYS A 19 -2.77 3.00 4.12
CA LYS A 19 -2.20 4.21 3.52
C LYS A 19 -0.85 4.63 4.15
N MET A 20 0.18 4.73 3.30
CA MET A 20 1.44 5.39 3.63
C MET A 20 1.24 6.91 3.65
N GLY A 21 1.72 7.55 4.71
CA GLY A 21 1.63 8.99 4.87
C GLY A 21 2.66 9.54 5.84
N LEU A 22 2.63 10.86 6.03
CA LEU A 22 3.43 11.52 7.07
C LEU A 22 2.80 11.25 8.45
N PRO A 23 3.58 11.32 9.55
CA PRO A 23 3.05 11.08 10.90
C PRO A 23 1.91 12.01 11.34
N ASP A 24 1.76 13.17 10.71
CA ASP A 24 0.71 14.15 10.96
C ASP A 24 -0.53 13.97 10.06
N ASP A 25 -0.49 13.03 9.10
CA ASP A 25 -1.65 12.65 8.30
C ASP A 25 -2.57 11.74 9.13
N PRO A 26 -3.79 12.20 9.51
CA PRO A 26 -4.68 11.44 10.38
C PRO A 26 -5.22 10.14 9.74
N LEU A 27 -5.00 9.95 8.44
CA LEU A 27 -5.38 8.73 7.72
C LEU A 27 -4.19 7.80 7.45
N ALA A 28 -2.97 8.17 7.85
CA ALA A 28 -1.80 7.32 7.67
C ALA A 28 -1.84 6.11 8.61
N VAL A 29 -1.49 4.95 8.06
CA VAL A 29 -1.35 3.67 8.80
C VAL A 29 0.12 3.27 8.87
N VAL A 30 0.92 3.62 7.85
CA VAL A 30 2.37 3.40 7.83
C VAL A 30 3.13 4.67 7.49
N ASP A 31 4.35 4.78 8.00
CA ASP A 31 5.28 5.88 7.68
C ASP A 31 6.03 5.61 6.34
N PRO A 32 6.81 6.58 5.82
CA PRO A 32 7.62 6.39 4.61
C PRO A 32 8.75 5.35 4.70
N ASP A 33 9.01 4.82 5.90
CA ASP A 33 9.95 3.73 6.19
C ASP A 33 9.24 2.37 6.35
N PHE A 34 7.97 2.28 5.92
CA PHE A 34 7.10 1.09 6.00
C PHE A 34 6.72 0.68 7.42
N ARG A 35 7.03 1.47 8.45
CA ARG A 35 6.71 1.14 9.83
C ARG A 35 5.24 1.38 10.09
N PHE A 36 4.61 0.44 10.80
CA PHE A 36 3.26 0.64 11.30
C PHE A 36 3.22 1.77 12.33
N ILE A 37 2.30 2.70 12.18
CA ILE A 37 2.14 3.81 13.12
C ILE A 37 1.40 3.31 14.36
N GLY A 38 2.04 3.40 15.53
CA GLY A 38 1.46 3.00 16.81
C GLY A 38 1.85 1.59 17.30
N LEU A 39 2.69 0.86 16.56
CA LEU A 39 3.28 -0.40 17.02
C LEU A 39 4.73 -0.53 16.54
N ASP A 40 5.63 -0.86 17.46
CA ASP A 40 7.03 -1.11 17.14
C ASP A 40 7.25 -2.46 16.45
N ASN A 41 8.34 -2.57 15.69
CA ASN A 41 8.80 -3.80 15.03
C ASN A 41 7.82 -4.43 14.02
N LEU A 42 6.78 -3.71 13.60
CA LEU A 42 5.86 -4.12 12.55
C LEU A 42 6.05 -3.26 11.30
N ARG A 43 6.09 -3.91 10.13
CA ARG A 43 6.13 -3.25 8.83
C ARG A 43 5.14 -3.89 7.86
N ILE A 44 4.62 -3.11 6.92
CA ILE A 44 3.70 -3.57 5.86
C ILE A 44 4.32 -3.26 4.50
N GLY A 45 4.55 -4.29 3.69
CA GLY A 45 5.28 -4.20 2.42
C GLY A 45 4.50 -4.75 1.23
N ASP A 46 3.24 -4.34 1.05
CA ASP A 46 2.41 -4.72 -0.10
C ASP A 46 1.61 -3.53 -0.66
N SER A 47 0.77 -3.75 -1.68
CA SER A 47 0.00 -2.67 -2.31
C SER A 47 -1.04 -1.99 -1.40
N SER A 48 -1.29 -2.52 -0.19
CA SER A 48 -2.17 -1.85 0.78
C SER A 48 -1.63 -0.50 1.21
N ILE A 49 -0.31 -0.27 1.13
CA ILE A 49 0.31 0.99 1.57
C ILE A 49 0.14 2.16 0.60
N LEU A 50 -0.36 1.91 -0.60
CA LEU A 50 -0.43 2.94 -1.64
C LEU A 50 -1.45 4.03 -1.29
N PRO A 51 -1.07 5.32 -1.29
CA PRO A 51 -1.97 6.40 -0.92
C PRO A 51 -3.03 6.71 -1.98
N ARG A 52 -2.82 6.25 -3.23
CA ARG A 52 -3.74 6.43 -4.35
C ARG A 52 -3.64 5.24 -5.31
N ILE A 53 -4.73 5.01 -6.06
CA ILE A 53 -4.74 4.04 -7.15
C ILE A 53 -3.81 4.51 -8.28
N PHE A 54 -3.12 3.57 -8.91
CA PHE A 54 -2.23 3.81 -10.05
C PHE A 54 -2.77 3.08 -11.28
N SER A 55 -2.31 3.50 -12.46
CA SER A 55 -2.74 2.96 -13.76
C SER A 55 -1.81 1.83 -14.24
N SER A 56 -1.70 0.75 -13.47
CA SER A 56 -0.93 -0.45 -13.85
C SER A 56 -1.52 -1.72 -13.19
N ASP A 57 -0.94 -2.87 -13.51
CA ASP A 57 -1.18 -4.12 -12.78
C ASP A 57 -0.53 -4.05 -11.39
N SER A 58 -1.24 -4.49 -10.35
CA SER A 58 -0.74 -4.42 -8.97
C SER A 58 0.30 -5.45 -8.61
N SER A 59 0.47 -6.52 -9.39
CA SER A 59 1.49 -7.53 -9.15
C SER A 59 2.90 -6.93 -9.19
N ALA A 60 3.26 -6.24 -10.28
CA ALA A 60 4.57 -5.61 -10.44
C ALA A 60 4.83 -4.52 -9.38
N VAL A 61 3.80 -3.73 -9.05
CA VAL A 61 3.91 -2.69 -8.01
C VAL A 61 4.07 -3.31 -6.62
N THR A 62 3.39 -4.41 -6.33
CA THR A 62 3.53 -5.14 -5.06
C THR A 62 4.94 -5.70 -4.90
N VAL A 63 5.52 -6.28 -5.96
CA VAL A 63 6.90 -6.77 -5.94
C VAL A 63 7.89 -5.63 -5.69
N MET A 64 7.78 -4.51 -6.40
CA MET A 64 8.63 -3.33 -6.18
C MET A 64 8.53 -2.80 -4.74
N ILE A 65 7.31 -2.72 -4.20
CA ILE A 65 7.06 -2.30 -2.82
C ILE A 65 7.73 -3.26 -1.84
N ALA A 66 7.57 -4.57 -2.04
CA ALA A 66 8.15 -5.59 -1.18
C ALA A 66 9.68 -5.56 -1.21
N GLU A 67 10.30 -5.39 -2.38
CA GLU A 67 11.75 -5.20 -2.50
C GLU A 67 12.21 -3.96 -1.73
N LYS A 68 11.52 -2.83 -1.89
CA LYS A 68 11.88 -1.61 -1.19
C LYS A 68 11.70 -1.72 0.34
N CYS A 69 10.68 -2.43 0.78
CA CYS A 69 10.46 -2.73 2.20
C CYS A 69 11.56 -3.66 2.74
N ALA A 70 11.96 -4.67 1.97
CA ALA A 70 13.06 -5.57 2.33
C ALA A 70 14.39 -4.81 2.47
N ASP A 71 14.71 -3.90 1.55
CA ASP A 71 15.88 -3.02 1.66
C ASP A 71 15.87 -2.23 2.97
N ARG A 72 14.70 -1.70 3.38
CA ARG A 72 14.55 -0.94 4.63
C ARG A 72 14.73 -1.81 5.87
N ILE A 73 14.30 -3.07 5.81
CA ILE A 73 14.49 -4.05 6.89
C ILE A 73 15.98 -4.40 6.99
N MET A 74 16.64 -4.67 5.87
CA MET A 74 18.05 -5.10 5.83
C MET A 74 19.05 -3.97 6.09
N SER A 75 18.70 -2.72 5.74
CA SER A 75 19.57 -1.54 5.92
C SER A 75 19.51 -0.92 7.33
N GLN A 76 18.76 -1.52 8.27
CA GLN A 76 18.64 -1.05 9.66
C GLN A 76 19.30 -2.00 10.67
N ILE A 77 20.43 -2.61 10.30
CA ILE A 77 21.37 -3.24 11.25
C ILE A 77 22.41 -2.20 11.67
#